data_AF-A0A4S9VH12-F1
#
_entry.id   AF-A0A4S9VH12-F1
#
_cell.length_a   1.000
_cell.length_b   1.000
_cell.length_c   1.000
_cell.angle_alpha   90.00
_cell.angle_beta   90.00
_cell.angle_gamma   90.00
#
_symmetry.space_group_name_H-M   'P 1'
#
loop_
_entity.id
_entity.type
_entity.pdbx_description
1 polymer ?
#
loop_
_entity_poly.entity_id
_entity_poly.type
_entity_poly.pdbx_seq_one_letter_code
_entity_poly.pdbx_strand_id
1 'polypeptide(L)'
;MPALSRRAPQDLIVDNDIVRIGLGDVKNGGTTPVGTSVYNILMGTEAGDSDAAGYKPPGIVGTKACKADTCCVWWWIAQAMTVAFTGPTGRCNGFARAAIRLGFHDAGSWSSSLAAAGQDFGGADGSIVLSGTEINRADNNGLQAIANQALIWSKLFNVGVADIIQFGAKHAVVTCPLGPRTRVFVGRKDSKKAAPEGLMPSVSMSADQIISLFEDKTIQPHDLAALLGAHSTSQQFNVDKTKAGFGQDSTPGVWDVSFYNETLQPGTNSKVFKFQSDLVTANDSRVSDEWHAFIGDQSHWNGDYASAYVRLSMLGVNNINNLTECTQVMPAAKKTFAGASTPGLFGKS
;
A
#
# COMPACT_ATOMS: atom_id res chain seq x y z
N MET A 1 -39.67 -16.33 -28.30
CA MET A 1 -38.50 -16.42 -27.41
C MET A 1 -38.10 -14.99 -27.04
N PRO A 2 -38.39 -14.52 -25.82
CA PRO A 2 -37.98 -13.17 -25.42
C PRO A 2 -36.53 -13.20 -24.95
N ALA A 3 -35.75 -12.22 -25.40
CA ALA A 3 -34.36 -12.03 -25.04
C ALA A 3 -34.22 -11.73 -23.53
N LEU A 4 -33.34 -12.46 -22.87
CA LEU A 4 -32.92 -12.22 -21.50
C LEU A 4 -32.14 -10.90 -21.43
N SER A 5 -32.78 -9.86 -20.91
CA SER A 5 -32.09 -8.66 -20.43
C SER A 5 -31.27 -9.05 -19.20
N ARG A 6 -29.94 -9.10 -19.34
CA ARG A 6 -29.03 -9.19 -18.19
C ARG A 6 -29.06 -7.84 -17.48
N ARG A 7 -29.65 -7.80 -16.28
CA ARG A 7 -29.48 -6.69 -15.33
C ARG A 7 -27.99 -6.56 -15.00
N ALA A 8 -27.47 -5.34 -15.07
CA ALA A 8 -26.19 -5.01 -14.44
C ALA A 8 -26.32 -5.20 -12.91
N PRO A 9 -25.25 -5.64 -12.21
CA PRO A 9 -25.25 -5.73 -10.76
C PRO A 9 -25.50 -4.35 -10.13
N GLN A 10 -26.19 -4.34 -9.00
CA GLN A 10 -26.83 -3.15 -8.44
C GLN A 10 -25.89 -2.24 -7.60
N ASP A 11 -24.57 -2.46 -7.69
CA ASP A 11 -23.56 -1.91 -6.76
C ASP A 11 -22.42 -1.13 -7.44
N LEU A 12 -22.60 -0.70 -8.70
CA LEU A 12 -21.59 0.07 -9.42
C LEU A 12 -21.83 1.57 -9.24
N ILE A 13 -20.93 2.25 -8.52
CA ILE A 13 -20.81 3.71 -8.63
C ILE A 13 -19.77 3.98 -9.72
N VAL A 14 -20.20 4.65 -10.78
CA VAL A 14 -19.33 5.14 -11.85
C VAL A 14 -19.16 6.63 -11.61
N ASP A 15 -17.99 7.03 -11.14
CA ASP A 15 -17.53 8.42 -11.11
C ASP A 15 -16.21 8.47 -11.90
N ASN A 16 -16.11 9.39 -12.87
CA ASN A 16 -14.96 9.52 -13.79
C ASN A 16 -14.47 8.18 -14.42
N ASP A 17 -15.37 7.33 -14.91
CA ASP A 17 -15.04 6.02 -15.52
C ASP A 17 -14.37 4.99 -14.57
N ILE A 18 -14.31 5.25 -13.26
CA ILE A 18 -13.74 4.32 -12.28
C ILE A 18 -14.83 3.38 -11.74
N VAL A 19 -14.70 2.08 -12.02
CA VAL A 19 -15.54 1.04 -11.41
C VAL A 19 -15.05 0.75 -9.99
N ARG A 20 -15.82 1.16 -8.98
CA ARG A 20 -15.55 0.88 -7.58
C ARG A 20 -16.43 -0.25 -7.08
N ILE A 21 -15.83 -1.20 -6.37
CA ILE A 21 -16.53 -2.31 -5.70
C ILE A 21 -16.06 -2.43 -4.26
N GLY A 22 -16.98 -2.88 -3.39
CA GLY A 22 -16.67 -3.19 -2.00
C GLY A 22 -15.97 -4.56 -1.86
N LEU A 23 -15.35 -4.78 -0.70
CA LEU A 23 -14.55 -5.96 -0.41
C LEU A 23 -15.08 -6.70 0.83
N GLY A 24 -14.76 -7.99 0.94
CA GLY A 24 -15.03 -8.79 2.13
C GLY A 24 -16.49 -8.75 2.59
N ASP A 25 -16.68 -8.57 3.89
CA ASP A 25 -17.98 -8.48 4.55
C ASP A 25 -18.61 -7.07 4.51
N VAL A 26 -17.97 -6.09 3.86
CA VAL A 26 -18.54 -4.76 3.60
C VAL A 26 -18.91 -4.56 2.13
N LYS A 27 -18.84 -5.59 1.29
CA LYS A 27 -19.10 -5.49 -0.16
C LYS A 27 -20.43 -4.84 -0.55
N ASN A 28 -21.44 -4.92 0.33
CA ASN A 28 -22.79 -4.37 0.13
C ASN A 28 -23.08 -3.22 1.12
N GLY A 29 -22.04 -2.53 1.61
CA GLY A 29 -22.13 -1.54 2.68
C GLY A 29 -21.67 -2.08 4.04
N GLY A 30 -21.21 -1.17 4.90
CA GLY A 30 -20.78 -1.48 6.26
C GLY A 30 -21.93 -1.54 7.26
N THR A 31 -21.82 -2.44 8.25
CA THR A 31 -22.78 -2.62 9.34
C THR A 31 -22.29 -2.05 10.68
N THR A 32 -21.07 -1.54 10.72
CA THR A 32 -20.45 -0.88 11.89
C THR A 32 -19.86 0.45 11.45
N PRO A 33 -19.61 1.41 12.37
CA PRO A 33 -19.00 2.70 11.99
C PRO A 33 -17.69 2.54 11.21
N VAL A 34 -16.83 1.60 11.63
CA VAL A 34 -15.58 1.28 10.95
C VAL A 34 -15.82 0.62 9.59
N GLY A 35 -16.77 -0.34 9.50
CA GLY A 35 -17.12 -0.99 8.24
C GLY A 35 -17.71 0.01 7.23
N THR A 36 -18.56 0.92 7.68
CA THR A 36 -19.15 1.99 6.86
C THR A 36 -18.06 2.91 6.34
N SER A 37 -17.13 3.31 7.21
CA SER A 37 -16.02 4.18 6.83
C SER A 37 -15.08 3.50 5.81
N VAL A 38 -14.70 2.24 6.03
CA VAL A 38 -13.90 1.49 5.05
C VAL A 38 -14.66 1.37 3.73
N TYR A 39 -15.95 1.00 3.75
CA TYR A 39 -16.77 0.95 2.55
C TYR A 39 -16.78 2.28 1.79
N ASN A 40 -16.98 3.39 2.48
CA ASN A 40 -16.98 4.71 1.84
C ASN A 40 -15.63 5.05 1.19
N ILE A 41 -14.50 4.71 1.81
CA ILE A 41 -13.18 4.87 1.19
C ILE A 41 -13.07 4.01 -0.07
N LEU A 42 -13.50 2.73 0.00
CA LEU A 42 -13.52 1.85 -1.17
C LEU A 42 -14.39 2.45 -2.29
N MET A 43 -15.51 3.07 -1.95
CA MET A 43 -16.43 3.70 -2.91
C MET A 43 -16.06 5.14 -3.29
N GLY A 44 -14.96 5.70 -2.76
CA GLY A 44 -14.49 7.06 -3.09
C GLY A 44 -15.31 8.20 -2.47
N THR A 45 -16.16 7.89 -1.49
CA THR A 45 -17.01 8.88 -0.81
C THR A 45 -16.43 9.36 0.51
N GLU A 46 -15.27 8.83 0.90
CA GLU A 46 -14.53 9.22 2.10
C GLU A 46 -13.02 9.13 1.85
N ALA A 47 -12.25 10.03 2.46
CA ALA A 47 -10.81 10.12 2.24
C ALA A 47 -10.06 8.92 2.85
N GLY A 48 -9.06 8.41 2.11
CA GLY A 48 -8.16 7.35 2.54
C GLY A 48 -7.10 7.80 3.55
N ASP A 49 -6.88 9.10 3.73
CA ASP A 49 -5.96 9.71 4.68
C ASP A 49 -6.69 10.43 5.83
N SER A 50 -5.94 10.74 6.89
CA SER A 50 -6.48 11.49 8.03
C SER A 50 -5.41 12.26 8.79
N ASP A 51 -5.76 13.49 9.19
CA ASP A 51 -4.97 14.31 10.11
C ASP A 51 -5.22 13.98 11.60
N ALA A 52 -6.05 12.98 11.92
CA ALA A 52 -6.33 12.57 13.30
C ALA A 52 -5.04 12.30 14.08
N ALA A 53 -4.78 13.04 15.15
CA ALA A 53 -3.52 13.01 15.90
C ALA A 53 -3.76 13.21 17.40
N GLY A 54 -2.68 13.24 18.17
CA GLY A 54 -2.73 13.58 19.61
C GLY A 54 -3.13 12.42 20.52
N TYR A 55 -3.08 11.19 20.03
CA TYR A 55 -3.30 10.01 20.85
C TYR A 55 -2.30 9.95 22.01
N LYS A 56 -2.82 9.76 23.22
CA LYS A 56 -2.03 9.54 24.43
C LYS A 56 -2.34 8.13 24.94
N PRO A 57 -1.37 7.21 24.98
CA PRO A 57 -1.64 5.85 25.44
C PRO A 57 -2.13 5.88 26.90
N PRO A 58 -3.22 5.17 27.23
CA PRO A 58 -3.78 5.15 28.59
C PRO A 58 -2.88 4.38 29.59
N GLY A 59 -1.82 3.73 29.11
CA GLY A 59 -0.80 3.09 29.93
C GLY A 59 0.32 2.49 29.09
N ILE A 60 1.32 1.91 29.76
CA ILE A 60 2.37 1.12 29.10
C ILE A 60 1.80 -0.21 28.60
N VAL A 61 2.43 -0.79 27.57
CA VAL A 61 2.08 -2.12 27.04
C VAL A 61 1.97 -3.15 28.17
N GLY A 62 0.92 -3.98 28.13
CA GLY A 62 0.70 -5.05 29.10
C GLY A 62 -0.16 -4.67 30.31
N THR A 63 -0.32 -3.38 30.61
CA THR A 63 -1.20 -2.90 31.68
C THR A 63 -2.68 -3.10 31.36
N LYS A 64 -3.53 -3.14 32.40
CA LYS A 64 -5.00 -3.24 32.24
C LYS A 64 -5.56 -2.07 31.42
N ALA A 65 -5.07 -0.85 31.66
CA ALA A 65 -5.50 0.34 30.93
C ALA A 65 -5.16 0.24 29.44
N CYS A 66 -3.94 -0.19 29.11
CA CYS A 66 -3.55 -0.37 27.71
C CYS A 66 -4.31 -1.51 27.02
N LYS A 67 -4.57 -2.62 27.71
CA LYS A 67 -5.35 -3.74 27.15
C LYS A 67 -6.83 -3.41 26.90
N ALA A 68 -7.36 -2.40 27.59
CA ALA A 68 -8.75 -1.96 27.41
C ALA A 68 -8.95 -1.05 26.18
N ASP A 69 -7.86 -0.53 25.60
CA ASP A 69 -7.86 0.29 24.40
C ASP A 69 -7.07 -0.44 23.30
N THR A 70 -7.78 -0.94 22.28
CA THR A 70 -7.18 -1.67 21.15
C THR A 70 -5.99 -0.92 20.52
N CYS A 71 -6.05 0.41 20.45
CA CYS A 71 -5.02 1.22 19.80
C CYS A 71 -3.78 1.47 20.68
N CYS A 72 -3.83 1.16 21.97
CA CYS A 72 -2.71 1.44 22.88
C CYS A 72 -1.43 0.70 22.49
N VAL A 73 -1.52 -0.60 22.19
CA VAL A 73 -0.34 -1.37 21.76
C VAL A 73 0.26 -0.81 20.45
N TRP A 74 -0.60 -0.34 19.54
CA TRP A 74 -0.20 0.20 18.25
C TRP A 74 0.56 1.52 18.37
N TRP A 75 0.28 2.33 19.39
CA TRP A 75 1.11 3.51 19.67
C TRP A 75 2.55 3.16 20.02
N TRP A 76 2.76 2.11 20.83
CA TRP A 76 4.10 1.65 21.19
C TRP A 76 4.82 1.00 20.00
N ILE A 77 4.09 0.26 19.17
CA ILE A 77 4.59 -0.26 17.88
C ILE A 77 5.02 0.90 16.98
N ALA A 78 4.22 1.96 16.86
CA ALA A 78 4.57 3.16 16.10
C ALA A 78 5.86 3.83 16.59
N GLN A 79 6.10 3.90 17.91
CA GLN A 79 7.36 4.44 18.42
C GLN A 79 8.55 3.58 17.98
N ALA A 80 8.44 2.25 18.11
CA ALA A 80 9.49 1.33 17.68
C ALA A 80 9.76 1.40 16.18
N MET A 81 8.70 1.48 15.36
CA MET A 81 8.82 1.62 13.90
C MET A 81 9.40 2.97 13.49
N THR A 82 9.07 4.06 14.18
CA THR A 82 9.67 5.39 13.91
C THR A 82 11.18 5.35 14.07
N VAL A 83 11.67 4.72 15.14
CA VAL A 83 13.12 4.54 15.36
C VAL A 83 13.73 3.64 14.29
N ALA A 84 13.04 2.55 13.92
CA ALA A 84 13.55 1.58 12.95
C ALA A 84 13.58 2.11 11.50
N PHE A 85 12.67 3.00 11.13
CA PHE A 85 12.47 3.46 9.75
C PHE A 85 13.12 4.81 9.43
N THR A 86 13.41 5.64 10.43
CA THR A 86 14.01 6.97 10.22
C THR A 86 15.52 6.84 10.02
N GLY A 87 16.02 7.32 8.88
CA GLY A 87 17.45 7.45 8.61
C GLY A 87 18.06 8.69 9.29
N PRO A 88 19.40 8.77 9.36
CA PRO A 88 20.11 9.83 10.09
C PRO A 88 19.88 11.25 9.53
N THR A 89 19.46 11.36 8.26
CA THR A 89 19.17 12.65 7.59
C THR A 89 17.66 12.98 7.58
N GLY A 90 16.85 12.28 8.37
CA GLY A 90 15.38 12.46 8.42
C GLY A 90 14.61 11.81 7.27
N ARG A 91 15.30 11.30 6.23
CA ARG A 91 14.78 10.44 5.16
C ARG A 91 14.36 9.08 5.71
N CYS A 92 13.47 8.37 5.02
CA CYS A 92 13.24 6.97 5.36
C CYS A 92 14.38 6.07 4.85
N ASN A 93 14.69 5.03 5.62
CA ASN A 93 15.81 4.12 5.34
C ASN A 93 15.37 2.88 4.53
N GLY A 94 16.31 1.98 4.25
CA GLY A 94 16.03 0.76 3.46
C GLY A 94 15.01 -0.17 4.12
N PHE A 95 14.87 -0.12 5.44
CA PHE A 95 13.90 -0.94 6.16
C PHE A 95 12.48 -0.43 6.01
N ALA A 96 12.31 0.90 6.02
CA ALA A 96 11.04 1.55 5.69
C ALA A 96 10.59 1.16 4.26
N ARG A 97 11.49 1.31 3.27
CA ARG A 97 11.21 0.90 1.88
C ARG A 97 10.81 -0.57 1.77
N ALA A 98 11.52 -1.44 2.48
CA ALA A 98 11.20 -2.87 2.52
C ALA A 98 9.83 -3.14 3.16
N ALA A 99 9.41 -2.37 4.17
CA ALA A 99 8.09 -2.49 4.80
C ALA A 99 6.96 -2.06 3.86
N ILE A 100 7.17 -0.99 3.08
CA ILE A 100 6.22 -0.54 2.04
C ILE A 100 6.02 -1.67 1.02
N ARG A 101 7.12 -2.25 0.52
CA ARG A 101 7.06 -3.40 -0.40
C ARG A 101 6.41 -4.63 0.26
N LEU A 102 6.74 -4.95 1.51
CA LEU A 102 6.16 -6.10 2.22
C LEU A 102 4.63 -5.97 2.33
N GLY A 103 4.12 -4.76 2.56
CA GLY A 103 2.69 -4.46 2.58
C GLY A 103 1.97 -4.85 1.28
N PHE A 104 2.57 -4.51 0.14
CA PHE A 104 2.07 -4.93 -1.18
C PHE A 104 2.23 -6.43 -1.41
N HIS A 105 3.37 -7.03 -1.08
CA HIS A 105 3.60 -8.45 -1.38
C HIS A 105 2.73 -9.41 -0.54
N ASP A 106 2.34 -9.00 0.67
CA ASP A 106 1.30 -9.69 1.44
C ASP A 106 -0.08 -9.48 0.76
N ALA A 107 -0.55 -8.24 0.73
CA ALA A 107 -1.89 -7.88 0.27
C ALA A 107 -2.19 -8.21 -1.20
N GLY A 108 -1.20 -8.04 -2.08
CA GLY A 108 -1.33 -8.26 -3.51
C GLY A 108 -1.46 -9.72 -3.90
N SER A 109 -1.23 -10.66 -2.98
CA SER A 109 -1.30 -12.11 -3.23
C SER A 109 -2.73 -12.67 -3.24
N TRP A 110 -3.72 -11.82 -3.49
CA TRP A 110 -5.14 -12.17 -3.59
C TRP A 110 -5.69 -11.97 -5.01
N SER A 111 -6.78 -12.65 -5.33
CA SER A 111 -7.45 -12.64 -6.63
C SER A 111 -8.96 -12.73 -6.44
N SER A 112 -9.70 -11.79 -7.03
CA SER A 112 -11.16 -11.78 -6.96
C SER A 112 -11.79 -12.94 -7.74
N SER A 113 -11.21 -13.32 -8.88
CA SER A 113 -11.68 -14.46 -9.66
C SER A 113 -11.46 -15.79 -8.92
N LEU A 114 -10.32 -15.98 -8.26
CA LEU A 114 -10.08 -17.16 -7.41
C LEU A 114 -10.99 -17.17 -6.18
N ALA A 115 -11.19 -16.03 -5.53
CA ALA A 115 -12.13 -15.91 -4.40
C ALA A 115 -13.55 -16.31 -4.81
N ALA A 116 -14.04 -15.84 -5.97
CA ALA A 116 -15.33 -16.22 -6.52
C ALA A 116 -15.44 -17.73 -6.85
N ALA A 117 -14.32 -18.37 -7.18
CA ALA A 117 -14.21 -19.82 -7.39
C ALA A 117 -14.04 -20.63 -6.09
N GLY A 118 -14.14 -19.99 -4.91
CA GLY A 118 -14.02 -20.64 -3.60
C GLY A 118 -12.59 -20.72 -3.06
N GLN A 119 -11.63 -20.06 -3.69
CA GLN A 119 -10.24 -19.93 -3.24
C GLN A 119 -9.97 -18.55 -2.62
N ASP A 120 -10.81 -18.16 -1.65
CA ASP A 120 -10.71 -16.86 -0.97
C ASP A 120 -9.72 -16.92 0.20
N PHE A 121 -8.42 -16.86 -0.12
CA PHE A 121 -7.30 -16.82 0.84
C PHE A 121 -6.07 -16.14 0.21
N GLY A 122 -5.09 -15.77 1.03
CA GLY A 122 -4.05 -14.81 0.66
C GLY A 122 -4.56 -13.38 0.83
N GLY A 123 -3.75 -12.41 0.42
CA GLY A 123 -4.04 -11.00 0.63
C GLY A 123 -3.47 -10.47 1.93
N ALA A 124 -4.14 -9.50 2.55
CA ALA A 124 -3.67 -8.86 3.77
C ALA A 124 -3.95 -9.74 4.99
N ASP A 125 -3.37 -10.94 5.04
CA ASP A 125 -3.59 -11.98 6.05
C ASP A 125 -2.30 -12.47 6.70
N GLY A 126 -1.15 -11.87 6.36
CA GLY A 126 0.16 -12.20 6.93
C GLY A 126 0.73 -13.53 6.44
N SER A 127 0.09 -14.21 5.47
CA SER A 127 0.51 -15.51 4.97
C SER A 127 1.91 -15.49 4.37
N ILE A 128 2.35 -14.34 3.84
CA ILE A 128 3.72 -14.19 3.30
C ILE A 128 4.78 -14.58 4.34
N VAL A 129 4.55 -14.25 5.62
CA VAL A 129 5.44 -14.59 6.74
C VAL A 129 5.06 -15.91 7.38
N LEU A 130 3.76 -16.16 7.54
CA LEU A 130 3.22 -17.21 8.40
C LEU A 130 3.09 -18.59 7.73
N SER A 131 3.02 -18.65 6.41
CA SER A 131 2.90 -19.90 5.65
C SER A 131 4.17 -20.77 5.69
N GLY A 132 5.32 -20.15 5.92
CA GLY A 132 6.63 -20.80 5.87
C GLY A 132 7.18 -21.03 4.45
N THR A 133 6.38 -20.78 3.41
CA THR A 133 6.76 -21.04 2.01
C THR A 133 6.82 -19.77 1.16
N GLU A 134 5.87 -18.85 1.35
CA GLU A 134 5.71 -17.70 0.45
C GLU A 134 6.92 -16.75 0.43
N ILE A 135 7.50 -16.42 1.60
CA ILE A 135 8.67 -15.54 1.68
C ILE A 135 9.89 -16.05 0.91
N ASN A 136 9.92 -17.35 0.54
CA ASN A 136 11.00 -17.98 -0.21
C ASN A 136 10.74 -18.02 -1.72
N ARG A 137 9.58 -17.55 -2.18
CA ARG A 137 9.29 -17.44 -3.62
C ARG A 137 10.15 -16.34 -4.26
N ALA A 138 10.41 -16.49 -5.57
CA ALA A 138 11.35 -15.64 -6.29
C ALA A 138 10.91 -14.16 -6.37
N ASP A 139 9.60 -13.93 -6.49
CA ASP A 139 8.95 -12.62 -6.44
C ASP A 139 9.13 -11.92 -5.08
N ASN A 140 9.33 -12.67 -4.00
CA ASN A 140 9.53 -12.16 -2.63
C ASN A 140 11.01 -12.00 -2.23
N ASN A 141 11.94 -12.22 -3.16
CA ASN A 141 13.38 -12.04 -2.90
C ASN A 141 13.70 -10.62 -2.40
N GLY A 142 14.43 -10.53 -1.29
CA GLY A 142 14.81 -9.27 -0.63
C GLY A 142 13.88 -8.84 0.51
N LEU A 143 12.77 -9.53 0.75
CA LEU A 143 11.84 -9.21 1.85
C LEU A 143 12.13 -9.97 3.16
N GLN A 144 13.06 -10.92 3.16
CA GLN A 144 13.29 -11.84 4.28
C GLN A 144 13.62 -11.10 5.58
N ALA A 145 14.45 -10.04 5.51
CA ALA A 145 14.85 -9.28 6.69
C ALA A 145 13.68 -8.53 7.34
N ILE A 146 12.85 -7.85 6.53
CA ILE A 146 11.69 -7.11 7.04
C ILE A 146 10.56 -8.05 7.47
N ALA A 147 10.36 -9.17 6.78
CA ALA A 147 9.42 -10.23 7.17
C ALA A 147 9.78 -10.82 8.54
N ASN A 148 11.06 -11.11 8.78
CA ASN A 148 11.52 -11.57 10.08
C ASN A 148 11.29 -10.52 11.18
N GLN A 149 11.48 -9.24 10.86
CA GLN A 149 11.19 -8.18 11.82
C GLN A 149 9.69 -8.05 12.12
N ALA A 150 8.83 -8.17 11.11
CA ALA A 150 7.38 -8.19 11.31
C ALA A 150 6.99 -9.29 12.31
N LEU A 151 7.59 -10.47 12.18
CA LEU A 151 7.42 -11.57 13.14
C LEU A 151 7.96 -11.24 14.54
N ILE A 152 9.10 -10.56 14.64
CA ILE A 152 9.67 -10.11 15.94
C ILE A 152 8.73 -9.12 16.62
N TRP A 153 8.23 -8.10 15.90
CA TRP A 153 7.30 -7.13 16.46
C TRP A 153 5.97 -7.77 16.86
N SER A 154 5.42 -8.66 16.03
CA SER A 154 4.22 -9.43 16.37
C SER A 154 4.40 -10.18 17.69
N LYS A 155 5.51 -10.90 17.87
CA LYS A 155 5.81 -11.63 19.12
C LYS A 155 6.04 -10.71 20.31
N LEU A 156 6.77 -9.62 20.12
CA LEU A 156 7.11 -8.68 21.19
C LEU A 156 5.87 -7.97 21.75
N PHE A 157 4.94 -7.60 20.86
CA PHE A 157 3.73 -6.85 21.22
C PHE A 157 2.48 -7.71 21.35
N ASN A 158 2.59 -9.02 21.04
CA ASN A 158 1.49 -9.99 21.08
C ASN A 158 0.28 -9.54 20.23
N VAL A 159 0.54 -9.23 18.96
CA VAL A 159 -0.45 -8.85 17.94
C VAL A 159 -0.26 -9.68 16.67
N GLY A 160 -1.28 -9.73 15.80
CA GLY A 160 -1.22 -10.50 14.54
C GLY A 160 -0.15 -9.97 13.57
N VAL A 161 0.44 -10.88 12.79
CA VAL A 161 1.45 -10.53 11.78
C VAL A 161 0.84 -9.74 10.63
N ALA A 162 -0.39 -10.07 10.21
CA ALA A 162 -1.10 -9.36 9.14
C ALA A 162 -1.23 -7.86 9.44
N ASP A 163 -1.62 -7.52 10.66
CA ASP A 163 -1.71 -6.12 11.07
C ASP A 163 -0.33 -5.46 11.22
N ILE A 164 0.70 -6.17 11.70
CA ILE A 164 2.06 -5.61 11.74
C ILE A 164 2.55 -5.22 10.35
N ILE A 165 2.29 -6.05 9.34
CA ILE A 165 2.69 -5.78 7.96
C ILE A 165 1.99 -4.53 7.43
N GLN A 166 0.65 -4.48 7.51
CA GLN A 166 -0.11 -3.36 6.94
C GLN A 166 0.04 -2.06 7.74
N PHE A 167 0.15 -2.14 9.07
CA PHE A 167 0.51 -1.00 9.92
C PHE A 167 1.92 -0.51 9.59
N GLY A 168 2.88 -1.43 9.49
CA GLY A 168 4.28 -1.11 9.18
C GLY A 168 4.47 -0.44 7.83
N ALA A 169 3.77 -0.90 6.80
CA ALA A 169 3.81 -0.28 5.47
C ALA A 169 3.29 1.16 5.49
N LYS A 170 2.12 1.41 6.10
CA LYS A 170 1.55 2.76 6.25
C LYS A 170 2.42 3.66 7.13
N HIS A 171 3.05 3.09 8.16
CA HIS A 171 3.97 3.83 9.05
C HIS A 171 5.25 4.22 8.34
N ALA A 172 5.79 3.32 7.51
CA ALA A 172 6.96 3.58 6.69
C ALA A 172 6.70 4.72 5.70
N VAL A 173 5.52 4.76 5.04
CA VAL A 173 5.11 5.86 4.17
C VAL A 173 5.15 7.20 4.91
N VAL A 174 4.48 7.33 6.06
CA VAL A 174 4.48 8.59 6.85
C VAL A 174 5.88 8.94 7.37
N THR A 175 6.74 7.94 7.60
CA THR A 175 8.13 8.18 8.04
C THR A 175 8.97 8.81 6.95
N CYS A 176 8.75 8.41 5.68
CA CYS A 176 9.32 9.07 4.52
C CYS A 176 8.80 10.51 4.47
N PRO A 177 9.67 11.52 4.36
CA PRO A 177 9.22 12.90 4.24
C PRO A 177 8.24 13.07 3.07
N LEU A 178 7.21 13.91 3.26
CA LEU A 178 6.06 14.12 2.36
C LEU A 178 5.02 12.98 2.30
N GLY A 179 5.25 11.85 2.97
CA GLY A 179 4.32 10.73 2.98
C GLY A 179 2.98 11.01 3.67
N PRO A 180 1.84 10.57 3.09
CA PRO A 180 0.52 10.80 3.66
C PRO A 180 0.22 9.91 4.86
N ARG A 181 -0.62 10.41 5.78
CA ARG A 181 -1.16 9.64 6.90
C ARG A 181 -2.35 8.80 6.45
N THR A 182 -2.03 7.74 5.70
CA THR A 182 -3.03 6.75 5.26
C THR A 182 -3.72 6.13 6.47
N ARG A 183 -5.04 6.01 6.42
CA ARG A 183 -5.85 5.49 7.53
C ARG A 183 -5.52 4.04 7.82
N VAL A 184 -5.46 3.70 9.10
CA VAL A 184 -5.00 2.38 9.57
C VAL A 184 -6.10 1.69 10.34
N PHE A 185 -6.42 0.48 9.90
CA PHE A 185 -7.40 -0.40 10.52
C PHE A 185 -6.68 -1.66 10.98
N VAL A 186 -6.95 -2.11 12.20
CA VAL A 186 -6.32 -3.28 12.84
C VAL A 186 -7.39 -4.27 13.29
N GLY A 187 -7.02 -5.54 13.47
CA GLY A 187 -7.92 -6.65 13.79
C GLY A 187 -8.02 -7.69 12.67
N ARG A 188 -7.05 -7.76 11.76
CA ARG A 188 -7.00 -8.81 10.72
C ARG A 188 -6.85 -10.19 11.34
N LYS A 189 -7.37 -11.20 10.64
CA LYS A 189 -7.14 -12.60 10.99
C LYS A 189 -5.87 -13.09 10.29
N ASP A 190 -4.90 -13.53 11.08
CA ASP A 190 -3.68 -14.17 10.57
C ASP A 190 -4.01 -15.50 9.87
N SER A 191 -3.31 -15.78 8.78
CA SER A 191 -3.41 -17.01 8.00
C SER A 191 -2.05 -17.70 7.87
N LYS A 192 -2.03 -19.03 8.03
CA LYS A 192 -0.86 -19.86 7.69
C LYS A 192 -1.01 -20.54 6.32
N LYS A 193 -2.10 -20.26 5.61
CA LYS A 193 -2.37 -20.87 4.31
C LYS A 193 -1.62 -20.07 3.26
N ALA A 194 -0.72 -20.72 2.54
CA ALA A 194 0.04 -20.07 1.49
C ALA A 194 -0.89 -19.49 0.41
N ALA A 195 -0.69 -18.23 0.03
CA ALA A 195 -1.40 -17.60 -1.07
C ALA A 195 -1.13 -18.32 -2.41
N PRO A 196 -2.08 -18.28 -3.38
CA PRO A 196 -1.84 -18.82 -4.72
C PRO A 196 -0.60 -18.20 -5.39
N GLU A 197 0.05 -18.97 -6.26
CA GLU A 197 1.19 -18.47 -7.06
C GLU A 197 0.72 -17.68 -8.29
N GLY A 198 1.63 -16.90 -8.89
CA GLY A 198 1.34 -16.15 -10.12
C GLY A 198 0.51 -14.89 -9.92
N LEU A 199 0.32 -14.44 -8.68
CA LEU A 199 -0.47 -13.25 -8.35
C LEU A 199 0.36 -11.96 -8.18
N MET A 200 1.69 -12.05 -8.28
CA MET A 200 2.61 -10.91 -8.22
C MET A 200 3.03 -10.44 -9.62
N PRO A 201 3.13 -9.11 -9.85
CA PRO A 201 3.64 -8.58 -11.12
C PRO A 201 5.14 -8.85 -11.26
N SER A 202 5.59 -9.06 -12.50
CA SER A 202 7.02 -9.08 -12.85
C SER A 202 7.43 -7.78 -13.51
N VAL A 203 8.68 -7.37 -13.31
CA VAL A 203 9.29 -6.16 -13.92
C VAL A 203 9.35 -6.20 -15.45
N SER A 204 9.06 -7.35 -16.07
CA SER A 204 9.06 -7.55 -17.53
C SER A 204 7.67 -7.72 -18.14
N MET A 205 6.59 -7.62 -17.36
CA MET A 205 5.22 -7.73 -17.87
C MET A 205 4.86 -6.55 -18.78
N SER A 206 3.96 -6.78 -19.74
CA SER A 206 3.34 -5.71 -20.53
C SER A 206 2.34 -4.92 -19.69
N ALA A 207 1.95 -3.73 -20.17
CA ALA A 207 0.91 -2.93 -19.53
C ALA A 207 -0.42 -3.70 -19.43
N ASP A 208 -0.84 -4.42 -20.48
CA ASP A 208 -2.02 -5.28 -20.45
C ASP A 208 -1.96 -6.32 -19.33
N GLN A 209 -0.83 -7.01 -19.18
CA GLN A 209 -0.67 -8.03 -18.15
C GLN A 209 -0.75 -7.44 -16.75
N ILE A 210 -0.12 -6.27 -16.54
CA ILE A 210 -0.12 -5.57 -15.24
C ILE A 210 -1.55 -5.08 -14.93
N ILE A 211 -2.19 -4.39 -15.87
CA ILE A 211 -3.54 -3.84 -15.68
C ILE A 211 -4.53 -4.96 -15.38
N SER A 212 -4.56 -6.03 -16.18
CA SER A 212 -5.46 -7.16 -15.92
C SER A 212 -5.17 -7.85 -14.58
N LEU A 213 -3.90 -7.94 -14.16
CA LEU A 213 -3.54 -8.51 -12.86
C LEU A 213 -4.06 -7.66 -11.69
N PHE A 214 -4.04 -6.33 -11.82
CA PHE A 214 -4.53 -5.41 -10.78
C PHE A 214 -6.06 -5.25 -10.81
N GLU A 215 -6.69 -5.30 -11.98
CA GLU A 215 -8.15 -5.33 -12.10
C GLU A 215 -8.75 -6.58 -11.43
N ASP A 216 -8.09 -7.74 -11.56
CA ASP A 216 -8.45 -8.95 -10.81
C ASP A 216 -8.28 -8.79 -9.28
N LYS A 217 -7.51 -7.79 -8.83
CA LYS A 217 -7.42 -7.35 -7.43
C LYS A 217 -8.38 -6.22 -7.09
N THR A 218 -9.31 -5.87 -7.98
CA THR A 218 -10.24 -4.74 -7.85
C THR A 218 -9.58 -3.35 -7.90
N ILE A 219 -8.32 -3.28 -8.33
CA ILE A 219 -7.53 -2.05 -8.43
C ILE A 219 -7.57 -1.57 -9.87
N GLN A 220 -8.20 -0.42 -10.09
CA GLN A 220 -8.36 0.18 -11.42
C GLN A 220 -7.07 0.86 -11.89
N PRO A 221 -6.91 1.14 -13.21
CA PRO A 221 -5.73 1.82 -13.75
C PRO A 221 -5.32 3.11 -13.01
N HIS A 222 -6.29 3.93 -12.57
CA HIS A 222 -6.06 5.11 -11.74
C HIS A 222 -5.37 4.76 -10.40
N ASP A 223 -5.96 3.83 -9.63
CA ASP A 223 -5.40 3.37 -8.35
C ASP A 223 -4.03 2.67 -8.55
N LEU A 224 -3.82 1.99 -9.69
CA LEU A 224 -2.53 1.40 -10.07
C LEU A 224 -1.46 2.48 -10.28
N ALA A 225 -1.77 3.57 -10.98
CA ALA A 225 -0.86 4.71 -11.15
C ALA A 225 -0.43 5.26 -9.79
N ALA A 226 -1.41 5.48 -8.90
CA ALA A 226 -1.17 6.01 -7.56
C ALA A 226 -0.27 5.09 -6.73
N LEU A 227 -0.55 3.77 -6.73
CA LEU A 227 0.23 2.76 -6.00
C LEU A 227 1.66 2.62 -6.55
N LEU A 228 1.87 2.71 -7.87
CA LEU A 228 3.21 2.66 -8.48
C LEU A 228 4.09 3.82 -8.02
N GLY A 229 3.50 4.96 -7.63
CA GLY A 229 4.24 6.05 -6.99
C GLY A 229 5.07 5.63 -5.77
N ALA A 230 4.74 4.52 -5.10
CA ALA A 230 5.58 3.96 -4.03
C ALA A 230 7.03 3.70 -4.48
N HIS A 231 7.27 3.54 -5.77
CA HIS A 231 8.61 3.46 -6.34
C HIS A 231 9.45 4.72 -6.11
N SER A 232 8.87 5.88 -5.78
CA SER A 232 9.64 7.05 -5.31
C SER A 232 10.43 6.76 -4.03
N THR A 233 10.03 5.76 -3.24
CA THR A 233 10.80 5.29 -2.08
C THR A 233 11.24 3.84 -2.26
N SER A 234 11.93 3.57 -3.37
CA SER A 234 12.38 2.21 -3.70
C SER A 234 13.83 2.16 -4.19
N GLN A 235 14.43 0.97 -4.08
CA GLN A 235 15.73 0.63 -4.66
C GLN A 235 15.70 -0.81 -5.14
N GLN A 236 16.39 -1.09 -6.24
CA GLN A 236 16.50 -2.44 -6.79
C GLN A 236 17.84 -3.09 -6.44
N PHE A 237 17.85 -4.39 -6.15
CA PHE A 237 19.06 -5.16 -5.83
C PHE A 237 19.25 -6.43 -6.67
N ASN A 238 18.17 -6.93 -7.27
CA ASN A 238 18.13 -8.27 -7.87
C ASN A 238 17.81 -8.27 -9.37
N VAL A 239 17.30 -7.17 -9.93
CA VAL A 239 16.94 -7.09 -11.35
C VAL A 239 18.18 -6.91 -12.19
N ASP A 240 19.02 -5.94 -11.83
CA ASP A 240 20.38 -5.80 -12.36
C ASP A 240 21.35 -5.67 -11.19
N LYS A 241 22.07 -6.76 -10.93
CA LYS A 241 23.04 -6.84 -9.82
C LYS A 241 24.20 -5.85 -9.98
N THR A 242 24.50 -5.39 -11.19
CA THR A 242 25.54 -4.38 -11.42
C THR A 242 25.10 -2.98 -11.00
N LYS A 243 23.79 -2.76 -10.87
CA LYS A 243 23.16 -1.50 -10.45
C LYS A 243 22.46 -1.63 -9.09
N ALA A 244 22.85 -2.60 -8.27
CA ALA A 244 22.25 -2.83 -6.98
C ALA A 244 22.31 -1.56 -6.11
N GLY A 245 21.18 -1.21 -5.48
CA GLY A 245 20.99 0.03 -4.72
C GLY A 245 20.59 1.25 -5.54
N PHE A 246 20.39 1.12 -6.86
CA PHE A 246 19.85 2.22 -7.67
C PHE A 246 18.36 2.40 -7.35
N GLY A 247 17.94 3.66 -7.20
CA GLY A 247 16.55 4.02 -6.95
C GLY A 247 15.73 4.03 -8.24
N GLN A 248 14.40 3.97 -8.12
CA GLN A 248 13.50 4.17 -9.26
C GLN A 248 13.34 5.66 -9.59
N ASP A 249 13.73 6.55 -8.67
CA ASP A 249 13.96 7.99 -8.90
C ASP A 249 15.26 8.46 -8.21
N SER A 250 15.53 9.76 -8.28
CA SER A 250 16.73 10.38 -7.70
C SER A 250 16.67 10.60 -6.17
N THR A 251 15.52 10.37 -5.52
CA THR A 251 15.25 10.70 -4.12
C THR A 251 14.67 9.52 -3.30
N PRO A 252 15.25 8.30 -3.32
CA PRO A 252 14.66 7.06 -2.78
C PRO A 252 14.43 6.99 -1.25
N GLY A 253 14.60 8.09 -0.52
CA GLY A 253 14.26 8.22 0.90
C GLY A 253 13.25 9.33 1.20
N VAL A 254 12.61 9.89 0.17
CA VAL A 254 11.61 10.97 0.21
C VAL A 254 10.40 10.49 -0.58
N TRP A 255 9.20 10.66 -0.04
CA TRP A 255 7.94 10.28 -0.69
C TRP A 255 7.47 11.41 -1.60
N ASP A 256 8.20 11.66 -2.69
CA ASP A 256 7.94 12.78 -3.59
C ASP A 256 7.49 12.34 -5.00
N VAL A 257 7.19 13.31 -5.87
CA VAL A 257 6.63 13.04 -7.20
C VAL A 257 7.71 12.94 -8.29
N SER A 258 9.00 12.83 -7.91
CA SER A 258 10.11 12.73 -8.88
C SER A 258 9.98 11.51 -9.77
N PHE A 259 9.55 10.38 -9.21
CA PHE A 259 9.30 9.13 -9.93
C PHE A 259 8.48 9.30 -11.21
N TYR A 260 7.40 10.07 -11.18
CA TYR A 260 6.49 10.20 -12.31
C TYR A 260 7.18 10.84 -13.52
N ASN A 261 7.81 12.01 -13.32
CA ASN A 261 8.50 12.70 -14.40
C ASN A 261 9.79 11.95 -14.80
N GLU A 262 10.59 11.51 -13.83
CA GLU A 262 11.86 10.84 -14.11
C GLU A 262 11.66 9.54 -14.89
N THR A 263 10.55 8.82 -14.72
CA THR A 263 10.22 7.63 -15.51
C THR A 263 10.07 7.95 -16.99
N LEU A 264 9.42 9.07 -17.33
CA LEU A 264 9.12 9.48 -18.71
C LEU A 264 10.33 10.09 -19.45
N GLN A 265 11.25 10.75 -18.74
CA GLN A 265 12.36 11.47 -19.38
C GLN A 265 13.32 10.52 -20.15
N PRO A 266 13.81 10.89 -21.34
CA PRO A 266 14.82 10.12 -22.04
C PRO A 266 16.15 10.13 -21.26
N GLY A 267 16.79 8.96 -21.15
CA GLY A 267 18.02 8.78 -20.39
C GLY A 267 17.79 8.47 -18.91
N THR A 268 18.88 8.18 -18.20
CA THR A 268 18.87 7.90 -16.77
C THR A 268 19.90 8.80 -16.10
N ASN A 269 19.49 9.55 -15.08
CA ASN A 269 20.44 10.02 -14.07
C ASN A 269 21.27 8.80 -13.63
N SER A 270 22.57 8.99 -13.38
CA SER A 270 23.55 7.91 -13.22
C SER A 270 23.24 6.88 -12.11
N LYS A 271 22.25 7.14 -11.25
CA LYS A 271 21.79 6.24 -10.18
C LYS A 271 20.29 5.89 -10.20
N VAL A 272 19.60 6.21 -11.30
CA VAL A 272 18.18 5.89 -11.50
C VAL A 272 18.07 4.63 -12.36
N PHE A 273 17.25 3.69 -11.90
CA PHE A 273 16.95 2.43 -12.59
C PHE A 273 15.46 2.35 -12.87
N LYS A 274 15.08 2.38 -14.15
CA LYS A 274 13.69 2.28 -14.59
C LYS A 274 13.34 0.82 -14.85
N PHE A 275 12.28 0.30 -14.23
CA PHE A 275 11.77 -1.01 -14.61
C PHE A 275 11.04 -0.93 -15.95
N GLN A 276 11.13 -1.99 -16.75
CA GLN A 276 10.39 -2.05 -18.01
C GLN A 276 8.88 -1.98 -17.76
N SER A 277 8.39 -2.61 -16.69
CA SER A 277 7.00 -2.51 -16.22
C SER A 277 6.55 -1.08 -15.99
N ASP A 278 7.38 -0.25 -15.34
CA ASP A 278 7.06 1.15 -15.06
C ASP A 278 6.97 1.95 -16.37
N LEU A 279 7.93 1.73 -17.28
CA LEU A 279 7.95 2.38 -18.59
C LEU A 279 6.72 2.06 -19.43
N VAL A 280 6.33 0.78 -19.54
CA VAL A 280 5.17 0.41 -20.37
C VAL A 280 3.87 0.87 -19.74
N THR A 281 3.78 0.84 -18.40
CA THR A 281 2.58 1.24 -17.68
C THR A 281 2.38 2.76 -17.74
N ALA A 282 3.44 3.55 -17.57
CA ALA A 282 3.39 5.00 -17.68
C ALA A 282 2.97 5.53 -19.06
N ASN A 283 3.23 4.76 -20.13
CA ASN A 283 2.90 5.11 -21.51
C ASN A 283 1.57 4.51 -22.01
N ASP A 284 0.91 3.66 -21.21
CA ASP A 284 -0.36 3.05 -21.61
C ASP A 284 -1.51 4.04 -21.44
N SER A 285 -2.39 4.16 -22.45
CA SER A 285 -3.48 5.16 -22.45
C SER A 285 -4.49 5.00 -21.32
N ARG A 286 -4.57 3.82 -20.67
CA ARG A 286 -5.45 3.61 -19.51
C ARG A 286 -4.89 4.20 -18.21
N VAL A 287 -3.57 4.46 -18.17
CA VAL A 287 -2.83 4.87 -16.96
C VAL A 287 -2.16 6.23 -17.14
N SER A 288 -1.77 6.58 -18.37
CA SER A 288 -0.91 7.73 -18.68
C SER A 288 -1.48 9.05 -18.19
N ASP A 289 -2.79 9.27 -18.28
CA ASP A 289 -3.40 10.54 -17.89
C ASP A 289 -3.18 10.81 -16.39
N GLU A 290 -3.41 9.78 -15.56
CA GLU A 290 -3.20 9.86 -14.12
C GLU A 290 -1.72 9.97 -13.76
N TRP A 291 -0.87 9.23 -14.46
CA TRP A 291 0.59 9.33 -14.30
C TRP A 291 1.09 10.77 -14.50
N HIS A 292 0.58 11.46 -15.52
CA HIS A 292 0.93 12.86 -15.78
C HIS A 292 0.32 13.81 -14.75
N ALA A 293 -0.89 13.51 -14.25
CA ALA A 293 -1.58 14.33 -13.26
C ALA A 293 -0.83 14.39 -11.91
N PHE A 294 0.00 13.39 -11.59
CA PHE A 294 0.84 13.42 -10.39
C PHE A 294 2.14 14.21 -10.55
N ILE A 295 2.54 14.58 -11.77
CA ILE A 295 3.77 15.34 -12.00
C ILE A 295 3.63 16.74 -11.39
N GLY A 296 4.40 16.99 -10.33
CA GLY A 296 4.38 18.27 -9.62
C GLY A 296 3.17 18.47 -8.69
N ASP A 297 2.31 17.46 -8.51
CA ASP A 297 1.15 17.51 -7.62
C ASP A 297 1.23 16.46 -6.50
N GLN A 298 1.97 16.81 -5.44
CA GLN A 298 2.12 15.97 -4.25
C GLN A 298 0.79 15.70 -3.54
N SER A 299 -0.11 16.69 -3.52
CA SER A 299 -1.36 16.58 -2.75
C SER A 299 -2.31 15.61 -3.43
N HIS A 300 -2.41 15.70 -4.75
CA HIS A 300 -3.19 14.78 -5.57
C HIS A 300 -2.71 13.34 -5.38
N TRP A 301 -1.42 13.09 -5.60
CA TRP A 301 -0.85 11.75 -5.42
C TRP A 301 -1.03 11.20 -4.00
N ASN A 302 -0.83 12.04 -2.97
CA ASN A 302 -0.98 11.61 -1.59
C ASN A 302 -2.41 11.15 -1.25
N GLY A 303 -3.43 11.85 -1.74
CA GLY A 303 -4.83 11.48 -1.52
C GLY A 303 -5.20 10.18 -2.22
N ASP A 304 -4.77 10.03 -3.47
CA ASP A 304 -5.09 8.85 -4.28
C ASP A 304 -4.31 7.63 -3.80
N TYR A 305 -3.02 7.79 -3.48
CA TYR A 305 -2.23 6.72 -2.88
C TYR A 305 -2.86 6.23 -1.57
N ALA A 306 -3.29 7.14 -0.69
CA ALA A 306 -3.90 6.75 0.57
C ALA A 306 -5.19 5.95 0.36
N SER A 307 -6.03 6.38 -0.57
CA SER A 307 -7.28 5.70 -0.93
C SER A 307 -7.03 4.32 -1.56
N ALA A 308 -6.12 4.26 -2.55
CA ALA A 308 -5.72 3.02 -3.22
C ALA A 308 -5.04 2.04 -2.25
N TYR A 309 -4.22 2.52 -1.32
CA TYR A 309 -3.56 1.68 -0.33
C TYR A 309 -4.55 1.18 0.75
N VAL A 310 -5.59 1.94 1.10
CA VAL A 310 -6.69 1.39 1.94
C VAL A 310 -7.30 0.17 1.25
N ARG A 311 -7.66 0.26 -0.04
CA ARG A 311 -8.15 -0.88 -0.83
C ARG A 311 -7.17 -2.04 -0.84
N LEU A 312 -5.90 -1.79 -1.19
CA LEU A 312 -4.86 -2.82 -1.18
C LEU A 312 -4.81 -3.52 0.19
N SER A 313 -4.79 -2.76 1.29
CA SER A 313 -4.72 -3.32 2.65
C SER A 313 -5.98 -4.05 3.13
N MET A 314 -7.04 -4.10 2.31
CA MET A 314 -8.30 -4.82 2.55
C MET A 314 -8.51 -6.04 1.66
N LEU A 315 -7.61 -6.31 0.69
CA LEU A 315 -7.70 -7.52 -0.14
C LEU A 315 -7.63 -8.77 0.74
N GLY A 316 -8.57 -9.70 0.55
CA GLY A 316 -8.69 -10.93 1.36
C GLY A 316 -9.18 -10.74 2.80
N VAL A 317 -9.47 -9.51 3.25
CA VAL A 317 -9.95 -9.25 4.61
C VAL A 317 -11.46 -9.45 4.69
N ASN A 318 -11.89 -10.51 5.36
CA ASN A 318 -13.29 -10.93 5.44
C ASN A 318 -13.99 -10.53 6.77
N ASN A 319 -13.37 -9.66 7.56
CA ASN A 319 -13.90 -9.20 8.85
C ASN A 319 -13.75 -7.69 9.04
N ILE A 320 -13.92 -6.92 7.96
CA ILE A 320 -13.74 -5.47 7.90
C ILE A 320 -14.67 -4.77 8.90
N ASN A 321 -15.92 -5.24 9.07
CA ASN A 321 -16.83 -4.67 10.07
C ASN A 321 -16.32 -4.80 11.50
N ASN A 322 -15.39 -5.71 11.77
CA ASN A 322 -14.85 -6.00 13.10
C ASN A 322 -13.47 -5.39 13.34
N LEU A 323 -12.94 -4.62 12.38
CA LEU A 323 -11.67 -3.93 12.57
C LEU A 323 -11.82 -2.77 13.56
N THR A 324 -10.71 -2.14 13.90
CA THR A 324 -10.67 -0.91 14.69
C THR A 324 -9.78 0.09 13.98
N GLU A 325 -10.25 1.32 13.80
CA GLU A 325 -9.39 2.38 13.29
C GLU A 325 -8.43 2.88 14.38
N CYS A 326 -7.13 2.85 14.08
CA CYS A 326 -6.07 3.31 14.97
C CYS A 326 -5.19 4.39 14.33
N THR A 327 -5.69 5.12 13.32
CA THR A 327 -4.95 6.16 12.59
C THR A 327 -4.34 7.23 13.51
N GLN A 328 -5.01 7.54 14.62
CA GLN A 328 -4.58 8.53 15.62
C GLN A 328 -3.23 8.20 16.29
N VAL A 329 -2.76 6.95 16.22
CA VAL A 329 -1.48 6.53 16.82
C VAL A 329 -0.29 6.74 15.88
N MET A 330 -0.56 7.02 14.60
CA MET A 330 0.46 7.24 13.57
C MET A 330 1.26 8.52 13.84
N PRO A 331 2.56 8.56 13.50
CA PRO A 331 3.37 9.76 13.64
C PRO A 331 2.79 10.91 12.81
N ALA A 332 3.18 12.14 13.14
CA ALA A 332 2.81 13.31 12.35
C ALA A 332 3.49 13.27 10.97
N ALA A 333 2.78 13.71 9.94
CA ALA A 333 3.34 13.86 8.60
C ALA A 333 4.39 14.97 8.56
N LYS A 334 5.50 14.72 7.86
CA LYS A 334 6.49 15.74 7.53
C LYS A 334 6.08 16.40 6.21
N LYS A 335 5.45 17.58 6.28
CA LYS A 335 4.89 18.28 5.11
C LYS A 335 5.92 18.97 4.21
N THR A 336 7.18 19.04 4.63
CA THR A 336 8.28 19.65 3.86
C THR A 336 9.57 18.85 4.02
N PHE A 337 10.44 18.90 3.01
CA PHE A 337 11.78 18.34 3.06
C PHE A 337 12.71 19.05 2.09
N ALA A 338 13.92 19.40 2.54
CA ALA A 338 14.89 20.06 1.68
C ALA A 338 15.38 19.10 0.57
N GLY A 339 15.24 19.51 -0.69
CA GLY A 339 15.64 18.71 -1.85
C GLY A 339 14.59 17.68 -2.31
N ALA A 340 13.35 17.75 -1.82
CA ALA A 340 12.23 17.09 -2.48
C ALA A 340 11.84 17.84 -3.77
N SER A 341 11.20 17.14 -4.71
CA SER A 341 10.60 17.79 -5.89
C SER A 341 9.63 18.88 -5.43
N THR A 342 9.86 20.13 -5.85
CA THR A 342 8.96 21.24 -5.53
C THR A 342 7.68 21.14 -6.36
N PRO A 343 6.49 21.27 -5.75
CA PRO A 343 5.27 21.48 -6.51
C PRO A 343 5.41 22.73 -7.39
N GLY A 344 5.27 22.58 -8.70
CA GLY A 344 5.06 23.71 -9.63
C GLY A 344 6.28 24.40 -10.27
N LEU A 345 7.49 23.80 -10.31
CA LEU A 345 8.65 24.44 -10.97
C LEU A 345 9.12 23.81 -12.29
N PHE A 346 8.52 22.71 -12.75
CA PHE A 346 8.79 22.19 -14.09
C PHE A 346 7.69 22.63 -15.08
N GLY A 347 7.93 23.76 -15.73
CA GLY A 347 7.65 23.94 -17.16
C GLY A 347 6.19 24.15 -17.60
N LYS A 348 5.67 25.37 -17.41
CA LYS A 348 5.10 26.06 -18.57
C LYS A 348 6.28 26.56 -19.41
N SER A 349 6.63 25.82 -20.45
CA SER A 349 7.45 26.32 -21.56
C SER A 349 6.83 25.87 -22.87
#